data_AF-A0A5R8MAC4-F1
#
_entry.id   AF-A0A5R8MAC4-F1
#
_cell.length_a   1.000
_cell.length_b   1.000
_cell.length_c   1.000
_cell.angle_alpha   90.00
_cell.angle_beta   90.00
_cell.angle_gamma   90.00
#
_symmetry.space_group_name_H-M   'P 1'
#
loop_
_entity.id
_entity.type
_entity.pdbx_description
1 polymer ?
#
loop_
_entity_poly.entity_id
_entity_poly.type
_entity_poly.pdbx_seq_one_letter_code
_entity_poly.pdbx_strand_id
1 'polypeptide(L)' 'MKSFFYGIEDLFVNVLFAPFDALRFMESWTLSNILNWIFMLIGFAAFVYWMLELKKYNDNGEEDKSISSHSYL' A
#
# COMPACT_ATOMS: atom_id res chain seq x y z
N MET A 1 24.39 -17.62 24.76
CA MET A 1 23.99 -16.66 23.70
C MET A 1 23.57 -17.34 22.39
N LYS A 2 24.28 -18.35 21.85
CA LYS A 2 23.90 -19.01 20.57
C LYS A 2 22.46 -19.52 20.53
N SER A 3 22.00 -20.20 21.59
CA SER A 3 20.63 -20.74 21.67
C SER A 3 19.55 -19.67 21.60
N PHE A 4 19.81 -18.44 22.06
CA PHE A 4 18.88 -17.33 21.96
C PHE A 4 18.69 -16.92 20.49
N PHE A 5 19.78 -16.76 19.75
CA PHE A 5 19.72 -16.41 18.33
C PHE A 5 19.13 -17.54 17.46
N TYR A 6 19.39 -18.82 17.78
CA TYR A 6 18.72 -19.93 17.12
C TYR A 6 17.21 -19.98 17.39
N GLY A 7 16.78 -19.60 18.59
CA GLY A 7 15.35 -19.47 18.88
C GLY A 7 14.68 -18.37 18.07
N ILE A 8 15.39 -17.26 17.80
CA ILE A 8 14.89 -16.21 16.90
C ILE A 8 14.81 -16.74 15.47
N GLU A 9 15.88 -17.38 14.97
CA GLU A 9 15.90 -17.96 13.62
C GLU A 9 14.74 -18.93 13.40
N ASP A 10 14.52 -19.86 14.35
CA ASP A 10 13.46 -20.86 14.29
C ASP A 10 12.07 -20.21 14.25
N LEU A 11 11.82 -19.23 15.11
CA LEU A 11 10.56 -18.49 15.13
C LEU A 11 10.28 -17.80 13.79
N PHE A 12 11.27 -17.14 13.20
CA PHE A 12 11.05 -16.40 11.96
C PHE A 12 10.96 -17.33 10.74
N VAL A 13 11.93 -18.23 10.56
CA VAL A 13 12.03 -19.06 9.36
C VAL A 13 10.96 -20.16 9.37
N ASN A 14 10.87 -20.93 10.45
CA ASN A 14 10.04 -22.14 10.48
C ASN A 14 8.60 -21.88 10.93
N VAL A 15 8.32 -20.77 11.63
CA VAL A 15 6.97 -20.45 12.10
C VAL A 15 6.36 -19.26 11.35
N LEU A 16 6.94 -18.07 11.46
CA LEU A 16 6.34 -16.85 10.91
C LEU A 16 6.42 -16.79 9.38
N PHE A 17 7.47 -17.33 8.78
CA PHE A 17 7.67 -17.32 7.32
C PHE A 17 7.18 -18.57 6.61
N ALA A 18 6.71 -19.61 7.33
CA ALA A 18 6.15 -20.81 6.71
C ALA A 18 5.05 -20.50 5.66
N PRO A 19 4.14 -19.53 5.86
CA PRO A 19 3.17 -19.16 4.82
C PRO A 19 3.83 -18.53 3.58
N PHE A 20 4.91 -17.75 3.76
CA PHE A 20 5.63 -17.13 2.65
C PHE A 20 6.44 -18.15 1.85
N ASP A 21 7.00 -19.17 2.51
CA ASP A 21 7.62 -20.30 1.82
C ASP A 21 6.60 -21.07 0.98
N ALA A 22 5.40 -21.31 1.53
CA ALA A 22 4.32 -21.93 0.76
C ALA A 22 3.96 -21.13 -0.50
N LEU A 23 3.89 -19.80 -0.41
CA LEU A 23 3.65 -18.92 -1.56
C LEU A 23 4.82 -18.93 -2.57
N ARG A 24 6.05 -19.01 -2.08
CA ARG A 24 7.26 -19.01 -2.93
C ARG A 24 7.33 -20.22 -3.85
N PHE A 25 6.89 -21.38 -3.38
CA PHE A 25 6.95 -22.64 -4.15
C PHE A 25 5.71 -22.90 -5.00
N MET A 26 4.82 -21.91 -5.16
CA MET A 26 3.68 -22.05 -6.06
C MET A 26 4.11 -21.86 -7.53
N GLU A 27 3.62 -22.72 -8.41
CA GLU A 27 3.86 -22.65 -9.87
C GLU A 27 3.17 -21.44 -10.52
N SER A 28 2.02 -21.03 -9.98
CA SER A 28 1.25 -19.91 -10.51
C SER A 28 1.87 -18.58 -10.10
N TRP A 29 2.50 -17.89 -11.04
CA TRP A 29 3.06 -16.55 -10.84
C TRP A 29 2.10 -15.59 -10.14
N THR A 30 0.82 -15.60 -10.52
CA THR A 30 -0.21 -14.74 -9.91
C THR A 30 -0.41 -15.07 -8.43
N LEU A 31 -0.46 -16.36 -8.09
CA LEU A 31 -0.76 -16.81 -6.74
C LEU A 31 0.46 -16.66 -5.81
N SER A 32 1.68 -16.88 -6.31
CA SER A 32 2.92 -16.57 -5.58
C SER A 32 3.03 -15.09 -5.20
N ASN A 33 2.38 -14.22 -5.97
CA ASN A 33 2.37 -12.76 -5.77
C ASN A 33 1.06 -12.23 -5.13
N ILE A 34 0.23 -13.08 -4.53
CA ILE A 34 -1.10 -12.68 -4.03
C ILE A 34 -1.06 -11.52 -3.03
N LEU A 35 -0.04 -11.45 -2.18
CA LEU A 35 0.13 -10.34 -1.23
C LEU A 35 0.41 -9.01 -1.93
N ASN A 36 1.20 -9.03 -3.01
CA ASN A 36 1.44 -7.84 -3.83
C ASN A 36 0.14 -7.36 -4.47
N TRP A 37 -0.68 -8.29 -4.99
CA TRP A 37 -2.00 -7.96 -5.53
C TRP A 37 -2.92 -7.33 -4.48
N ILE A 38 -2.97 -7.88 -3.27
CA ILE A 38 -3.76 -7.32 -2.16
C ILE A 38 -3.31 -5.90 -1.82
N PHE A 39 -2.01 -5.66 -1.67
CA PHE A 39 -1.50 -4.32 -1.39
C PHE A 39 -1.79 -3.32 -2.51
N MET A 40 -1.65 -3.75 -3.77
CA MET A 40 -1.99 -2.90 -4.92
C MET A 40 -3.48 -2.56 -4.94
N LEU A 41 -4.37 -3.51 -4.63
CA LEU A 41 -5.81 -3.27 -4.56
C LEU A 41 -6.18 -2.31 -3.43
N ILE A 42 -5.58 -2.46 -2.24
CA ILE A 42 -5.78 -1.55 -1.11
C ILE A 42 -5.31 -0.15 -1.47
N GLY A 43 -4.10 -0.02 -2.02
CA GLY A 43 -3.54 1.26 -2.45
C GLY A 43 -4.40 1.93 -3.52
N PHE A 44 -4.89 1.17 -4.49
CA PHE A 44 -5.78 1.67 -5.53
C PHE A 44 -7.14 2.13 -4.95
N ALA A 45 -7.73 1.36 -4.04
CA ALA A 45 -8.98 1.75 -3.38
C ALA A 45 -8.81 3.05 -2.58
N ALA A 46 -7.73 3.18 -1.81
CA ALA A 46 -7.40 4.40 -1.09
C ALA A 46 -7.16 5.59 -2.03
N PHE A 47 -6.46 5.37 -3.15
CA PHE A 47 -6.24 6.39 -4.17
C PHE A 47 -7.55 6.88 -4.78
N VAL A 48 -8.44 5.98 -5.20
CA VAL A 48 -9.76 6.32 -5.75
C VAL A 48 -10.59 7.09 -4.72
N TYR A 49 -10.62 6.64 -3.46
CA TYR A 49 -11.31 7.33 -2.38
C TYR A 49 -10.82 8.78 -2.25
N TRP A 50 -9.51 9.01 -2.19
CA TRP A 50 -8.96 10.35 -2.06
C TRP A 50 -9.22 11.24 -3.28
N MET A 51 -9.16 10.68 -4.49
CA MET A 51 -9.50 11.42 -5.70
C MET A 51 -10.97 11.88 -5.70
N LEU A 52 -11.88 11.06 -5.19
CA LEU A 52 -13.30 11.43 -5.04
C LEU A 52 -13.50 12.49 -3.96
N GLU A 53 -12.78 12.41 -2.84
CA GLU A 53 -12.87 13.41 -1.78
C GLU A 53 -12.36 14.78 -2.27
N LEU A 54 -11.24 14.82 -3.00
CA LEU A 54 -10.73 16.05 -3.64
C LEU A 54 -11.74 16.63 -4.63
N LYS A 55 -12.36 15.77 -5.46
CA LYS A 55 -13.41 16.20 -6.40
C LYS A 55 -14.58 16.84 -5.65
N LYS A 56 -15.06 16.19 -4.58
CA LYS A 56 -16.16 16.70 -3.76
C LYS A 56 -15.87 18.10 -3.22
N TYR A 57 -14.65 18.34 -2.71
CA TYR A 57 -14.28 19.68 -2.24
C TYR A 57 -14.19 20.72 -3.37
N ASN A 58 -13.62 20.34 -4.52
CA ASN A 58 -13.58 21.23 -5.68
C ASN A 58 -15.00 21.59 -6.19
N ASP A 59 -15.94 20.64 -6.12
CA ASP A 59 -17.31 20.80 -6.60
C ASP A 59 -18.20 21.58 -5.59
N ASN A 60 -17.78 21.71 -4.33
CA ASN A 60 -18.54 22.44 -3.30
C ASN A 60 -18.57 23.97 -3.50
N GLY A 61 -17.71 24.53 -4.36
CA GLY A 61 -17.73 25.96 -4.68
C GLY A 61 -17.31 26.90 -3.54
N GLU A 62 -16.77 26.35 -2.45
CA GLU A 62 -16.30 27.11 -1.27
C GLU A 62 -14.86 27.63 -1.43
N GLU A 63 -14.12 27.16 -2.45
CA GLU A 63 -12.77 27.64 -2.74
C GLU A 63 -12.77 29.04 -3.37
N ASP A 64 -12.02 29.96 -2.77
CA ASP A 64 -11.69 31.24 -3.41
C ASP A 64 -10.67 31.00 -4.54
N LYS A 65 -11.15 31.13 -5.78
CA LYS A 65 -10.36 30.99 -7.01
C LYS A 65 -9.93 32.34 -7.59
N SER A 66 -10.03 33.42 -6.79
CA SER A 66 -9.56 34.73 -7.22
C SER A 66 -8.06 34.72 -7.47
N ILE A 67 -7.65 35.25 -8.61
CA ILE A 67 -6.25 35.25 -9.04
C ILE A 67 -5.59 36.47 -8.41
N SER A 68 -4.59 36.27 -7.54
CA SER A 68 -3.78 37.35 -6.94
C SER A 68 -2.68 37.88 -7.87
N SER A 69 -2.90 37.85 -9.20
CA SER A 69 -1.93 38.36 -10.15
C SER A 69 -1.93 39.88 -10.14
N HIS A 70 -0.78 40.49 -9.87
CA HIS A 70 -0.58 41.90 -10.13
C HIS A 70 -0.68 42.17 -11.63
N SER A 71 -1.47 43.19 -12.00
CA SER A 71 -1.50 43.71 -13.37
C SER A 71 -0.12 44.29 -13.70
N TYR A 72 0.54 43.74 -14.71
CA TYR A 72 1.78 44.31 -15.27
C TYR A 72 1.40 45.55 -16.09
N LEU A 73 1.53 46.72 -15.49
CA LEU A 73 1.66 48.01 -16.19
C LEU A 73 3.15 48.35 -16.31
#